data_AF-V1DD98-F1
#
_entry.id   AF-V1DD98-F1
#
_cell.length_a   1.000
_cell.length_b   1.000
_cell.length_c   1.000
_cell.angle_alpha   90.00
_cell.angle_beta   90.00
_cell.angle_gamma   90.00
#
_symmetry.space_group_name_H-M   'P 1'
#
loop_
_entity.id
_entity.type
_entity.pdbx_description
1 polymer ?
#
loop_
_entity_poly.entity_id
_entity_poly.type
_entity_poly.pdbx_seq_one_letter_code
_entity_poly.pdbx_strand_id
1 'polypeptide(L)'
;MIEERYAGICKKIDCIREKVGNREVGINGINRFYSVLIPIVEVDGEMHILYEVRSPKISTQPNEVGFPGGRMEPGETSEEAAIRETCEEIGICGEKVEILGQCDKMVTLANFTIDTYVGYIKDFDMSQLRLSENEVGEVFTVPLEFFMENDPEVYEFTIEQKVDKSFSFEKANISKDYKFFGAVNEVLIYSYKSRAIWGLTGRITRNLVEILRGDIS
;
A
#
# COMPACT_ATOMS: atom_id res chain seq x y z
N MET A 1 -33.45 2.81 25.91
CA MET A 1 -32.22 2.20 25.33
C MET A 1 -31.37 3.15 24.47
N ILE A 2 -31.75 4.42 24.25
CA ILE A 2 -30.87 5.42 23.59
C ILE A 2 -30.00 6.15 24.63
N GLU A 3 -30.53 6.36 25.84
CA GLU A 3 -29.83 7.12 26.91
C GLU A 3 -28.55 6.44 27.42
N GLU A 4 -28.52 5.10 27.48
CA GLU A 4 -27.32 4.35 27.90
C GLU A 4 -26.18 4.43 26.87
N ARG A 5 -26.49 4.53 25.56
CA ARG A 5 -25.48 4.60 24.50
C ARG A 5 -24.63 5.88 24.56
N TYR A 6 -25.21 6.95 25.10
CA TYR A 6 -24.58 8.27 25.16
C TYR A 6 -24.21 8.70 26.58
N ALA A 7 -24.34 7.80 27.56
CA ALA A 7 -23.88 8.01 28.92
C ALA A 7 -22.34 8.09 28.95
N GLY A 8 -21.79 9.05 29.70
CA GLY A 8 -20.33 9.28 29.75
C GLY A 8 -19.73 10.01 28.55
N ILE A 9 -20.56 10.49 27.60
CA ILE A 9 -20.07 11.31 26.48
C ILE A 9 -19.63 12.68 26.97
N CYS A 10 -18.48 13.08 26.43
CA CYS A 10 -17.84 14.34 26.67
C CYS A 10 -18.66 15.51 26.11
N LYS A 11 -19.25 16.34 26.98
CA LYS A 11 -20.09 17.48 26.58
C LYS A 11 -19.63 18.82 27.16
N LYS A 12 -18.64 18.81 28.06
CA LYS A 12 -18.09 20.00 28.72
C LYS A 12 -16.74 20.35 28.11
N ILE A 13 -16.41 21.64 28.07
CA ILE A 13 -15.21 22.13 27.39
C ILE A 13 -13.91 21.52 27.94
N ASP A 14 -13.82 21.30 29.26
CA ASP A 14 -12.59 20.76 29.86
C ASP A 14 -12.36 19.30 29.47
N CYS A 15 -13.42 18.50 29.47
CA CYS A 15 -13.37 17.14 28.94
C CYS A 15 -13.02 17.12 27.44
N ILE A 16 -13.57 18.07 26.65
CA ILE A 16 -13.28 18.13 25.21
C ILE A 16 -11.80 18.45 25.00
N ARG A 17 -11.26 19.42 25.74
CA ARG A 17 -9.83 19.77 25.72
C ARG A 17 -8.96 18.56 26.07
N GLU A 18 -9.32 17.82 27.12
CA GLU A 18 -8.59 16.62 27.52
C GLU A 18 -8.61 15.55 26.42
N LYS A 19 -9.81 15.19 25.93
CA LYS A 19 -9.95 14.11 24.94
C LYS A 19 -9.42 14.46 23.55
N VAL A 20 -9.53 15.72 23.13
CA VAL A 20 -9.05 16.18 21.82
C VAL A 20 -7.57 16.56 21.87
N GLY A 21 -7.08 17.09 22.99
CA GLY A 21 -5.70 17.55 23.14
C GLY A 21 -4.70 16.42 23.38
N ASN A 22 -5.13 15.29 23.97
CA ASN A 22 -4.24 14.18 24.32
C ASN A 22 -4.38 12.95 23.42
N ARG A 23 -5.11 13.06 22.29
CA ARG A 23 -5.24 11.96 21.34
C ARG A 23 -4.17 12.03 20.26
N GLU A 24 -3.82 10.86 19.73
CA GLU A 24 -3.08 10.78 18.49
C GLU A 24 -3.95 11.23 17.31
N VAL A 25 -3.34 11.99 16.40
CA VAL A 25 -3.98 12.43 15.17
C VAL A 25 -3.85 11.32 14.14
N GLY A 26 -4.99 10.81 13.69
CA GLY A 26 -5.08 9.83 12.61
C GLY A 26 -5.75 10.41 11.37
N ILE A 27 -5.79 9.61 10.31
CA ILE A 27 -6.48 9.95 9.06
C ILE A 27 -7.95 9.56 9.20
N ASN A 28 -8.86 10.53 9.04
CA ASN A 28 -10.29 10.29 9.19
C ASN A 28 -10.79 9.31 8.12
N GLY A 29 -11.54 8.28 8.54
CA GLY A 29 -12.12 7.28 7.65
C GLY A 29 -11.20 6.09 7.36
N ILE A 30 -9.96 6.09 7.85
CA ILE A 30 -9.02 4.98 7.69
C ILE A 30 -9.03 4.09 8.93
N ASN A 31 -9.28 2.80 8.73
CA ASN A 31 -9.25 1.78 9.78
C ASN A 31 -8.57 0.47 9.34
N ARG A 32 -7.96 0.49 8.16
CA ARG A 32 -7.21 -0.62 7.57
C ARG A 32 -5.83 -0.10 7.23
N PHE A 33 -4.83 -0.75 7.79
CA PHE A 33 -3.43 -0.37 7.68
C PHE A 33 -2.68 -1.57 7.12
N TYR A 34 -1.93 -1.34 6.06
CA TYR A 34 -1.12 -2.34 5.37
C TYR A 34 0.33 -1.85 5.37
N SER A 35 1.26 -2.79 5.27
CA SER A 35 2.67 -2.49 5.11
C SER A 35 3.29 -3.41 4.08
N VAL A 36 4.20 -2.87 3.27
CA VAL A 36 4.91 -3.60 2.22
C VAL A 36 6.41 -3.35 2.30
N LEU A 37 7.19 -4.33 1.85
CA LEU A 37 8.63 -4.21 1.67
C LEU A 37 8.94 -4.09 0.18
N ILE A 38 9.66 -3.04 -0.23
CA ILE A 38 10.32 -2.92 -1.53
C ILE A 38 11.70 -3.59 -1.40
N PRO A 39 11.87 -4.84 -1.84
CA PRO A 39 13.10 -5.58 -1.60
C PRO A 39 14.12 -5.24 -2.69
N ILE A 40 15.24 -4.63 -2.29
CA ILE A 40 16.41 -4.42 -3.12
C ILE A 40 17.33 -5.63 -2.98
N VAL A 41 17.70 -6.23 -4.10
CA VAL A 41 18.55 -7.43 -4.17
C VAL A 41 19.70 -7.19 -5.14
N GLU A 42 20.84 -7.83 -4.92
CA GLU A 42 21.94 -7.85 -5.89
C GLU A 42 21.81 -9.08 -6.78
N VAL A 43 21.83 -8.88 -8.11
CA VAL A 43 21.82 -9.95 -9.11
C VAL A 43 22.95 -9.66 -10.10
N ASP A 44 23.89 -10.60 -10.25
CA ASP A 44 25.04 -10.48 -11.15
C ASP A 44 25.85 -9.17 -10.98
N GLY A 45 25.89 -8.61 -9.76
CA GLY A 45 26.61 -7.37 -9.43
C GLY A 45 25.81 -6.08 -9.63
N GLU A 46 24.54 -6.18 -10.03
CA GLU A 46 23.64 -5.04 -10.24
C GLU A 46 22.53 -5.03 -9.18
N MET A 47 22.08 -3.83 -8.79
CA MET A 47 20.95 -3.66 -7.88
C MET A 47 19.63 -3.82 -8.63
N HIS A 48 18.75 -4.66 -8.09
CA HIS A 48 17.44 -4.95 -8.65
C HIS A 48 16.36 -4.75 -7.60
N ILE A 49 15.12 -4.52 -8.06
CA ILE A 49 13.92 -4.62 -7.24
C ILE A 49 13.32 -6.02 -7.44
N LEU A 50 13.05 -6.74 -6.34
CA LEU A 50 12.34 -8.02 -6.33
C LEU A 50 10.83 -7.79 -6.25
N TYR A 51 10.09 -8.47 -7.11
CA TYR A 51 8.64 -8.47 -7.13
C TYR A 51 8.10 -9.89 -7.01
N GLU A 52 6.88 -9.99 -6.52
CA GLU A 52 6.08 -11.20 -6.55
C GLU A 52 4.93 -11.07 -7.55
N VAL A 53 4.42 -12.22 -8.00
CA VAL A 53 3.20 -12.34 -8.78
C VAL A 53 2.23 -13.17 -7.97
N ARG A 54 1.06 -12.59 -7.70
CA ARG A 54 0.05 -13.23 -6.86
C ARG A 54 -0.42 -14.54 -7.46
N SER A 55 -0.54 -15.56 -6.61
CA SER A 55 -0.99 -16.89 -6.98
C SER A 55 -2.34 -16.83 -7.73
N PRO A 56 -2.54 -17.58 -8.83
CA PRO A 56 -3.81 -17.59 -9.54
C PRO A 56 -4.96 -18.16 -8.69
N LYS A 57 -4.65 -18.81 -7.57
CA LYS A 57 -5.61 -19.41 -6.64
C LYS A 57 -6.27 -18.39 -5.71
N ILE A 58 -5.75 -17.17 -5.63
CA ILE A 58 -6.25 -16.15 -4.70
C ILE A 58 -7.54 -15.51 -5.22
N SER A 59 -8.44 -15.14 -4.30
CA SER A 59 -9.75 -14.57 -4.65
C SER A 59 -9.70 -13.10 -5.09
N THR A 60 -8.63 -12.38 -4.75
CA THR A 60 -8.46 -10.96 -5.05
C THR A 60 -7.19 -10.71 -5.86
N GLN A 61 -7.34 -10.10 -7.03
CA GLN A 61 -6.23 -9.68 -7.91
C GLN A 61 -5.26 -10.82 -8.29
N PRO A 62 -5.76 -11.96 -8.80
CA PRO A 62 -4.90 -13.06 -9.22
C PRO A 62 -3.97 -12.64 -10.37
N ASN A 63 -2.71 -13.10 -10.33
CA ASN A 63 -1.66 -12.79 -11.31
C ASN A 63 -1.20 -11.32 -11.37
N GLU A 64 -1.59 -10.49 -10.41
CA GLU A 64 -1.06 -9.13 -10.33
C GLU A 64 0.35 -9.11 -9.71
N VAL A 65 1.16 -8.15 -10.17
CA VAL A 65 2.50 -7.90 -9.65
C VAL A 65 2.43 -7.06 -8.39
N GLY A 66 3.09 -7.52 -7.33
CA GLY A 66 3.11 -6.89 -6.02
C GLY A 66 4.49 -6.85 -5.40
N PHE A 67 4.57 -6.10 -4.30
CA PHE A 67 5.60 -6.25 -3.30
C PHE A 67 5.12 -7.21 -2.22
N PRO A 68 6.01 -7.95 -1.56
CA PRO A 68 5.62 -8.69 -0.38
C PRO A 68 5.09 -7.74 0.69
N GLY A 69 3.99 -8.12 1.33
CA GLY A 69 3.32 -7.27 2.29
C GLY A 69 1.84 -7.58 2.46
N GLY A 70 1.30 -7.06 3.56
CA GLY A 70 -0.03 -7.42 3.99
C GLY A 70 -0.56 -6.51 5.07
N ARG A 71 -1.58 -6.99 5.76
CA ARG A 71 -2.33 -6.19 6.73
C ARG A 71 -1.57 -6.16 8.05
N MET A 72 -1.49 -4.99 8.67
CA MET A 72 -0.94 -4.88 10.02
C MET A 72 -1.82 -5.59 11.04
N GLU A 73 -1.19 -6.39 11.89
CA GLU A 73 -1.78 -7.06 13.04
C GLU A 73 -1.83 -6.17 14.29
N PRO A 74 -2.69 -6.46 15.27
CA PRO A 74 -2.73 -5.70 16.51
C PRO A 74 -1.43 -5.81 17.31
N GLY A 75 -0.77 -4.66 17.54
CA GLY A 75 0.39 -4.56 18.42
C GLY A 75 1.74 -4.61 17.71
N GLU A 76 1.78 -4.82 16.40
CA GLU A 76 3.01 -4.66 15.61
C GLU A 76 3.15 -3.25 15.03
N THR A 77 4.40 -2.85 14.80
CA THR A 77 4.76 -1.68 14.00
C THR A 77 4.60 -1.98 12.51
N SER A 78 4.52 -0.94 11.69
CA SER A 78 4.44 -1.10 10.23
C SER A 78 5.69 -1.77 9.66
N GLU A 79 6.87 -1.55 10.23
CA GLU A 79 8.11 -2.21 9.81
C GLU A 79 8.08 -3.72 10.10
N GLU A 80 7.67 -4.10 11.32
CA GLU A 80 7.50 -5.50 11.71
C GLU A 80 6.51 -6.23 10.80
N ALA A 81 5.40 -5.57 10.45
CA ALA A 81 4.42 -6.11 9.52
C ALA A 81 5.05 -6.40 8.14
N ALA A 82 5.81 -5.46 7.57
CA ALA A 82 6.44 -5.65 6.26
C ALA A 82 7.44 -6.83 6.27
N ILE A 83 8.24 -6.95 7.33
CA ILE A 83 9.21 -8.04 7.50
C ILE A 83 8.50 -9.38 7.70
N ARG A 84 7.45 -9.43 8.53
CA ARG A 84 6.66 -10.63 8.80
C ARG A 84 6.02 -11.15 7.51
N GLU A 85 5.34 -10.30 6.76
CA GLU A 85 4.68 -10.67 5.50
C GLU A 85 5.71 -11.13 4.46
N THR A 86 6.86 -10.45 4.34
CA THR A 86 7.97 -10.92 3.47
C THR A 86 8.47 -12.31 3.85
N CYS A 87 8.55 -12.59 5.16
CA CYS A 87 8.94 -13.91 5.66
C CYS A 87 7.89 -14.98 5.33
N GLU A 88 6.60 -14.66 5.48
CA GLU A 88 5.48 -15.56 5.20
C GLU A 88 5.33 -15.85 3.70
N GLU A 89 5.42 -14.82 2.85
CA GLU A 89 5.13 -14.92 1.42
C GLU A 89 6.30 -15.51 0.60
N ILE A 90 7.54 -15.13 0.90
CA ILE A 90 8.72 -15.53 0.09
C ILE A 90 9.85 -16.18 0.91
N GLY A 91 9.69 -16.33 2.22
CA GLY A 91 10.63 -17.07 3.08
C GLY A 91 11.88 -16.28 3.48
N ILE A 92 11.91 -14.97 3.26
CA ILE A 92 13.04 -14.11 3.63
C ILE A 92 12.73 -13.40 4.95
N CYS A 93 13.52 -13.67 5.99
CA CYS A 93 13.17 -13.29 7.37
C CYS A 93 14.36 -12.68 8.12
N GLY A 94 14.04 -11.87 9.13
CA GLY A 94 14.99 -11.44 10.17
C GLY A 94 16.23 -10.74 9.60
N GLU A 95 17.41 -11.18 10.03
CA GLU A 95 18.70 -10.54 9.72
C GLU A 95 19.06 -10.49 8.22
N LYS A 96 18.36 -11.27 7.37
CA LYS A 96 18.52 -11.18 5.91
C LYS A 96 17.96 -9.88 5.33
N VAL A 97 17.02 -9.24 6.03
CA VAL A 97 16.40 -7.98 5.61
C VAL A 97 17.06 -6.83 6.37
N GLU A 98 17.75 -5.94 5.67
CA GLU A 98 18.23 -4.67 6.21
C GLU A 98 17.34 -3.53 5.74
N ILE A 99 16.59 -2.93 6.67
CA ILE A 99 15.76 -1.76 6.35
C ILE A 99 16.66 -0.56 6.09
N LEU A 100 16.58 -0.01 4.88
CA LEU A 100 17.31 1.18 4.44
C LEU A 100 16.57 2.47 4.77
N GLY A 101 15.24 2.42 4.77
CA GLY A 101 14.39 3.57 5.06
C GLY A 101 12.93 3.34 4.68
N GLN A 102 12.12 4.39 4.85
CA GLN A 102 10.71 4.39 4.54
C GLN A 102 10.42 5.37 3.40
N CYS A 103 9.66 4.93 2.39
CA CYS A 103 9.09 5.76 1.34
C CYS A 103 7.79 6.44 1.82
N ASP A 104 7.17 7.27 0.98
CA ASP A 104 5.95 7.98 1.37
C ASP A 104 4.77 7.04 1.64
N LYS A 105 4.04 7.32 2.73
CA LYS A 105 2.80 6.59 3.05
C LYS A 105 1.72 6.89 2.02
N MET A 106 1.11 5.84 1.49
CA MET A 106 -0.01 5.97 0.57
C MET A 106 -1.35 5.89 1.30
N VAL A 107 -2.29 6.76 0.93
CA VAL A 107 -3.72 6.64 1.28
C VAL A 107 -4.49 6.27 0.02
N THR A 108 -5.22 5.16 0.05
CA THR A 108 -5.92 4.66 -1.13
C THR A 108 -7.38 5.13 -1.18
N LEU A 109 -7.95 5.11 -2.38
CA LEU A 109 -9.37 5.39 -2.61
C LEU A 109 -10.31 4.38 -1.95
N ALA A 110 -9.77 3.23 -1.55
CA ALA A 110 -10.49 2.20 -0.82
C ALA A 110 -10.38 2.40 0.71
N ASN A 111 -9.97 3.57 1.20
CA ASN A 111 -9.90 3.92 2.63
C ASN A 111 -8.99 2.99 3.45
N PHE A 112 -7.82 2.67 2.91
CA PHE A 112 -6.75 2.03 3.68
C PHE A 112 -5.42 2.74 3.41
N THR A 113 -4.47 2.61 4.33
CA THR A 113 -3.10 3.11 4.11
C THR A 113 -2.14 1.98 3.78
N ILE A 114 -1.08 2.31 3.06
CA ILE A 114 0.07 1.45 2.85
C ILE A 114 1.31 2.20 3.35
N ASP A 115 1.97 1.64 4.35
CA ASP A 115 3.34 1.99 4.74
C ASP A 115 4.32 1.22 3.85
N THR A 116 5.37 1.88 3.37
CA THR A 116 6.29 1.32 2.36
C THR A 116 7.73 1.41 2.84
N TYR A 117 8.39 0.27 3.04
CA TYR A 117 9.78 0.20 3.49
C TYR A 117 10.69 -0.27 2.38
N VAL A 118 11.87 0.32 2.24
CA VAL A 118 12.92 -0.18 1.34
C VAL A 118 13.84 -1.07 2.16
N GLY A 119 14.00 -2.32 1.75
CA GLY A 119 14.86 -3.28 2.44
C GLY A 119 15.90 -3.88 1.50
N TYR A 120 17.17 -3.87 1.89
CA TYR A 120 18.21 -4.63 1.21
C TYR A 120 18.21 -6.08 1.69
N ILE A 121 18.12 -7.03 0.76
CA ILE A 121 18.17 -8.45 1.06
C ILE A 121 19.60 -8.95 0.89
N LYS A 122 20.22 -9.35 2.00
CA LYS A 122 21.59 -9.86 2.05
C LYS A 122 21.69 -11.25 1.44
N ASP A 123 22.78 -11.48 0.71
CA ASP A 123 23.13 -12.77 0.11
C ASP A 123 21.96 -13.38 -0.69
N PHE A 124 21.31 -12.55 -1.51
CA PHE A 124 20.13 -12.96 -2.25
C PHE A 124 20.45 -14.09 -3.24
N ASP A 125 19.68 -15.17 -3.13
CA ASP A 125 19.72 -16.31 -4.05
C ASP A 125 18.28 -16.74 -4.35
N MET A 126 17.86 -16.52 -5.60
CA MET A 126 16.52 -16.85 -6.08
C MET A 126 16.15 -18.31 -5.82
N SER A 127 17.12 -19.24 -5.85
CA SER A 127 16.87 -20.67 -5.65
C SER A 127 16.57 -21.06 -4.20
N GLN A 128 16.83 -20.17 -3.24
CA GLN A 128 16.60 -20.41 -1.81
C GLN A 128 15.26 -19.89 -1.31
N LEU A 129 14.50 -19.19 -2.15
CA LEU A 129 13.20 -18.64 -1.79
C LEU A 129 12.18 -19.74 -1.50
N ARG A 130 11.31 -19.49 -0.52
CA ARG A 130 10.24 -20.40 -0.13
C ARG A 130 8.92 -19.68 -0.28
N LEU A 131 8.31 -19.85 -1.44
CA LEU A 131 7.07 -19.16 -1.80
C LEU A 131 5.87 -19.79 -1.10
N SER A 132 5.01 -18.97 -0.52
CA SER A 132 3.67 -19.36 -0.09
C SER A 132 2.82 -19.67 -1.33
N GLU A 133 2.68 -20.93 -1.72
CA GLU A 133 1.98 -21.32 -2.97
C GLU A 133 0.51 -20.84 -3.04
N ASN A 134 -0.09 -20.51 -1.90
CA ASN A 134 -1.45 -20.01 -1.80
C ASN A 134 -1.55 -18.51 -2.12
N GLU A 135 -0.46 -17.76 -1.96
CA GLU A 135 -0.42 -16.30 -2.08
C GLU A 135 0.49 -15.83 -3.20
N VAL A 136 1.62 -16.51 -3.40
CA VAL A 136 2.65 -16.18 -4.37
C VAL A 136 2.76 -17.30 -5.41
N GLY A 137 2.56 -16.95 -6.68
CA GLY A 137 2.72 -17.86 -7.80
C GLY A 137 4.16 -17.94 -8.30
N GLU A 138 4.85 -16.80 -8.32
CA GLU A 138 6.24 -16.68 -8.76
C GLU A 138 6.84 -15.35 -8.32
N VAL A 139 8.16 -15.23 -8.47
CA VAL A 139 8.92 -14.02 -8.19
C VAL A 139 9.82 -13.68 -9.37
N PHE A 140 10.14 -12.41 -9.54
CA PHE A 140 11.09 -11.95 -10.55
C PHE A 140 11.76 -10.66 -10.11
N THR A 141 12.90 -10.35 -10.72
CA THR A 141 13.63 -9.12 -10.44
C THR A 141 13.66 -8.21 -11.66
N VAL A 142 13.74 -6.90 -11.41
CA VAL A 142 13.93 -5.87 -12.43
C VAL A 142 15.13 -5.01 -12.03
N PRO A 143 16.11 -4.78 -12.93
CA PRO A 143 17.23 -3.90 -12.63
C PRO A 143 16.75 -2.53 -12.18
N LEU A 144 17.35 -1.96 -11.15
CA LEU A 144 17.01 -0.62 -10.69
C LEU A 144 17.26 0.42 -11.78
N GLU A 145 18.33 0.23 -12.57
CA GLU A 145 18.69 1.07 -13.72
C GLU A 145 17.53 1.21 -14.72
N PHE A 146 16.77 0.13 -14.96
CA PHE A 146 15.61 0.19 -15.86
C PHE A 146 14.63 1.28 -15.42
N PHE A 147 14.33 1.38 -14.13
CA PHE A 147 13.44 2.42 -13.62
C PHE A 147 14.10 3.80 -13.58
N MET A 148 15.42 3.87 -13.47
CA MET A 148 16.17 5.13 -13.56
C MET A 148 16.16 5.71 -14.98
N GLU A 149 16.07 4.88 -16.01
CA GLU A 149 16.10 5.30 -17.41
C GLU A 149 14.73 5.36 -18.09
N ASN A 150 13.69 4.78 -17.49
CA ASN A 150 12.36 4.66 -18.10
C ASN A 150 11.28 5.18 -17.15
N ASP A 151 10.53 6.18 -17.59
CA ASP A 151 9.33 6.65 -16.90
C ASP A 151 8.13 5.72 -17.22
N PRO A 152 7.14 5.62 -16.32
CA PRO A 152 5.97 4.80 -16.57
C PRO A 152 5.04 5.48 -17.57
N GLU A 153 4.28 4.68 -18.30
CA GLU A 153 3.09 5.18 -18.99
C GLU A 153 2.05 5.61 -17.96
N VAL A 154 1.48 6.81 -18.12
CA VAL A 154 0.49 7.37 -17.19
C VAL A 154 -0.87 7.42 -17.87
N TYR A 155 -1.85 6.80 -17.24
CA TYR A 155 -3.24 6.75 -17.66
C TYR A 155 -4.14 7.40 -16.61
N GLU A 156 -5.15 8.15 -17.03
CA GLU A 156 -6.12 8.77 -16.13
C GLU A 156 -7.42 7.98 -16.10
N PHE A 157 -7.83 7.55 -14.90
CA PHE A 157 -9.11 6.89 -14.70
C PHE A 157 -10.07 7.87 -14.04
N THR A 158 -11.20 8.14 -14.69
CA THR A 158 -12.29 8.89 -14.08
C THR A 158 -13.06 7.99 -13.11
N ILE A 159 -13.15 8.43 -11.87
CA ILE A 159 -13.88 7.77 -10.80
C ILE A 159 -15.22 8.45 -10.67
N GLU A 160 -16.29 7.70 -10.96
CA GLU A 160 -17.66 8.15 -10.79
C GLU A 160 -18.23 7.63 -9.47
N GLN A 161 -18.89 8.52 -8.73
CA GLN A 161 -19.62 8.12 -7.53
C GLN A 161 -20.99 7.56 -7.91
N LYS A 162 -21.21 6.28 -7.59
CA LYS A 162 -22.54 5.67 -7.69
C LYS A 162 -23.26 5.79 -6.35
N VAL A 163 -24.32 6.60 -6.32
CA VAL A 163 -25.14 6.79 -5.13
C VAL A 163 -26.04 5.58 -4.94
N ASP A 164 -25.93 4.92 -3.79
CA ASP A 164 -26.80 3.80 -3.44
C ASP A 164 -28.26 4.24 -3.28
N LYS A 165 -29.20 3.34 -3.58
CA LYS A 165 -30.65 3.64 -3.49
C LYS A 165 -31.11 3.98 -2.06
N SER A 166 -30.35 3.57 -1.05
CA SER A 166 -30.62 3.88 0.36
C SER A 166 -30.26 5.32 0.75
N PHE A 167 -29.54 6.06 -0.09
CA PHE A 167 -29.17 7.44 0.19
C PHE A 167 -30.39 8.37 0.20
N SER A 168 -30.59 9.09 1.30
CA SER A 168 -31.70 10.01 1.47
C SER A 168 -31.28 11.45 1.17
N PHE A 169 -31.55 11.89 -0.07
CA PHE A 169 -31.37 13.28 -0.50
C PHE A 169 -32.14 14.28 0.36
N GLU A 170 -33.33 13.90 0.84
CA GLU A 170 -34.15 14.72 1.75
C GLU A 170 -33.43 14.94 3.08
N LYS A 171 -32.93 13.89 3.73
CA LYS A 171 -32.19 14.01 5.00
C LYS A 171 -30.88 14.77 4.83
N ALA A 172 -30.22 14.61 3.69
CA ALA A 172 -29.03 15.37 3.34
C ALA A 172 -29.35 16.82 2.91
N ASN A 173 -30.64 17.15 2.74
CA ASN A 173 -31.13 18.45 2.28
C ASN A 173 -30.50 18.91 0.96
N ILE A 174 -30.40 18.00 -0.02
CA ILE A 174 -29.87 18.25 -1.35
C ILE A 174 -30.83 17.75 -2.44
N SER A 175 -30.73 18.32 -3.64
CA SER A 175 -31.52 17.88 -4.80
C SER A 175 -31.14 16.47 -5.25
N LYS A 176 -32.10 15.72 -5.81
CA LYS A 176 -31.83 14.44 -6.49
C LYS A 176 -30.92 14.59 -7.71
N ASP A 177 -30.87 15.79 -8.30
CA ASP A 177 -29.98 16.14 -9.41
C ASP A 177 -28.61 16.65 -8.93
N TYR A 178 -28.29 16.53 -7.64
CA TYR A 178 -27.00 16.93 -7.11
C TYR A 178 -25.88 16.15 -7.81
N LYS A 179 -24.94 16.89 -8.40
CA LYS A 179 -23.78 16.33 -9.08
C LYS A 179 -22.69 16.03 -8.05
N PHE A 180 -22.57 14.76 -7.70
CA PHE A 180 -21.43 14.30 -6.92
C PHE A 180 -20.17 14.42 -7.78
N PHE A 181 -19.18 15.17 -7.29
CA PHE A 181 -17.90 15.30 -7.98
C PHE A 181 -17.21 13.93 -8.00
N GLY A 182 -16.76 13.52 -9.18
CA GLY A 182 -15.85 12.39 -9.31
C GLY A 182 -14.44 12.75 -8.85
N ALA A 183 -13.54 11.80 -9.01
CA ALA A 183 -12.10 12.04 -8.89
C ALA A 183 -11.41 11.57 -10.18
N VAL A 184 -10.23 12.11 -10.47
CA VAL A 184 -9.33 11.50 -11.45
C VAL A 184 -8.26 10.78 -10.66
N ASN A 185 -8.00 9.53 -11.00
CA ASN A 185 -6.92 8.74 -10.43
C ASN A 185 -5.94 8.35 -11.52
N GLU A 186 -4.67 8.63 -11.30
CA GLU A 186 -3.60 8.16 -12.17
C GLU A 186 -3.33 6.68 -11.95
N VAL A 187 -3.16 5.97 -13.05
CA VAL A 187 -2.72 4.58 -13.13
C VAL A 187 -1.43 4.56 -13.94
N LEU A 188 -0.37 4.07 -13.31
CA LEU A 188 0.96 4.00 -13.88
C LEU A 188 1.21 2.58 -14.38
N ILE A 189 1.95 2.45 -15.47
CA ILE A 189 2.39 1.15 -15.97
C ILE A 189 3.88 1.23 -16.36
N TYR A 190 4.71 0.44 -15.69
CA TYR A 190 6.03 0.08 -16.20
C TYR A 190 5.96 -1.27 -16.92
N SER A 191 6.36 -1.28 -18.18
CA SER A 191 6.39 -2.49 -19.01
C SER A 191 7.80 -3.04 -19.06
N TYR A 192 8.06 -4.16 -18.38
CA TYR A 192 9.36 -4.82 -18.38
C TYR A 192 9.24 -6.27 -18.87
N LYS A 193 9.84 -6.56 -20.02
CA LYS A 193 9.68 -7.85 -20.74
C LYS A 193 8.19 -8.16 -20.92
N SER A 194 7.70 -9.27 -20.35
CA SER A 194 6.29 -9.68 -20.40
C SER A 194 5.50 -9.30 -19.13
N ARG A 195 6.05 -8.43 -18.27
CA ARG A 195 5.45 -8.01 -17.01
C ARG A 195 4.98 -6.57 -17.09
N ALA A 196 3.79 -6.32 -16.55
CA ALA A 196 3.30 -4.98 -16.26
C ALA A 196 3.36 -4.75 -14.75
N ILE A 197 4.13 -3.77 -14.31
CA ILE A 197 4.14 -3.29 -12.93
C ILE A 197 3.26 -2.05 -12.89
N TRP A 198 2.06 -2.18 -12.30
CA TRP A 198 1.02 -1.17 -12.44
C TRP A 198 0.22 -0.95 -11.16
N GLY A 199 -0.72 -0.01 -11.20
CA GLY A 199 -1.61 0.27 -10.08
C GLY A 199 -0.88 0.80 -8.84
N LEU A 200 -1.19 0.25 -7.66
CA LEU A 200 -0.53 0.67 -6.41
C LEU A 200 0.97 0.32 -6.43
N THR A 201 1.34 -0.86 -6.92
CA THR A 201 2.74 -1.29 -7.07
C THR A 201 3.54 -0.34 -7.96
N GLY A 202 2.95 0.07 -9.09
CA GLY A 202 3.56 1.06 -10.00
C GLY A 202 3.75 2.42 -9.32
N ARG A 203 2.78 2.89 -8.54
CA ARG A 203 2.87 4.15 -7.78
C ARG A 203 3.94 4.11 -6.69
N ILE A 204 4.02 3.01 -5.95
CA ILE A 204 5.05 2.81 -4.93
C ILE A 204 6.43 2.77 -5.58
N THR A 205 6.57 2.06 -6.71
CA THR A 205 7.81 2.04 -7.50
C THR A 205 8.19 3.44 -7.96
N ARG A 206 7.25 4.23 -8.50
CA ARG A 206 7.53 5.63 -8.91
C ARG A 206 8.01 6.48 -7.74
N ASN A 207 7.40 6.37 -6.56
CA ASN A 207 7.83 7.12 -5.38
C ASN A 207 9.28 6.79 -4.97
N LEU A 208 9.65 5.51 -4.95
CA LEU A 208 11.05 5.13 -4.72
C LEU A 208 11.98 5.73 -5.77
N VAL A 209 11.60 5.69 -7.05
CA VAL A 209 12.41 6.23 -8.15
C VAL A 209 12.61 7.73 -8.02
N GLU A 210 11.56 8.48 -7.73
CA GLU A 210 11.61 9.93 -7.52
C GLU A 210 12.52 10.29 -6.33
N ILE A 211 12.47 9.52 -5.23
CA ILE A 211 13.38 9.69 -4.08
C ILE A 211 14.83 9.43 -4.51
N LEU A 212 15.10 8.32 -5.22
CA LEU A 212 16.45 7.95 -5.64
C LEU A 212 17.06 8.92 -6.66
N ARG A 213 16.22 9.51 -7.51
CA ARG A 213 16.63 10.59 -8.44
C ARG A 213 16.82 11.94 -7.74
N GLY A 214 16.32 12.08 -6.51
CA GLY A 214 16.33 13.34 -5.77
C GLY A 214 15.26 14.34 -6.23
N ASP A 215 14.22 13.86 -6.91
CA ASP A 215 13.09 14.67 -7.38
C ASP A 215 12.19 15.11 -6.21
N ILE A 216 12.14 14.29 -5.16
CA ILE A 216 11.42 14.55 -3.90
C ILE A 216 12.32 14.21 -2.71
N SER A 217 12.14 14.95 -1.61
CA SER A 217 12.97 14.91 -0.39
C SER A 217 12.32 14.21 0.78
#